data_AF-A0A662VQ12-F1
#
_entry.id   AF-A0A662VQ12-F1
#
_cell.length_a   1.000
_cell.length_b   1.000
_cell.length_c   1.000
_cell.angle_alpha   90.00
_cell.angle_beta   90.00
_cell.angle_gamma   90.00
#
_symmetry.space_group_name_H-M   'P 1'
#
loop_
_entity.id
_entity.type
_entity.pdbx_description
1 polymer ?
#
loop_
_entity_poly.entity_id
_entity_poly.type
_entity_poly.pdbx_seq_one_letter_code
_entity_poly.pdbx_strand_id
1 'polypeptide(L)'
;MSVESIFIEAAKSRRLCELIDRNGNRRLVEPYMVYSSAAGKRLFHCYQLEGYSKRGRSTGWKNPEVASFVHAVIREETFTPRIEYNPFNYEMFPIVYFSIPTIDGRQRQ
;
A
#
# COMPACT_ATOMS: atom_id res chain seq x y z
N MET A 1 1.61 12.78 -12.30
CA MET A 1 2.21 11.88 -11.28
C MET A 1 1.67 10.48 -11.50
N SER A 2 2.46 9.43 -11.28
CA SER A 2 1.98 8.04 -11.40
C SER A 2 1.18 7.63 -10.15
N VAL A 3 0.37 6.58 -10.26
CA VAL A 3 -0.34 5.97 -9.12
C VAL A 3 0.64 5.63 -7.99
N GLU A 4 1.81 5.08 -8.34
CA GLU A 4 2.85 4.73 -7.36
C GLU A 4 3.40 5.96 -6.65
N SER A 5 3.69 7.05 -7.37
CA SER A 5 4.18 8.29 -6.75
C SER A 5 3.16 8.88 -5.77
N ILE A 6 1.86 8.84 -6.11
CA ILE A 6 0.79 9.34 -5.23
C ILE A 6 0.64 8.47 -3.99
N PHE A 7 0.72 7.14 -4.15
CA PHE A 7 0.68 6.20 -3.03
C PHE A 7 1.86 6.41 -2.06
N ILE A 8 3.07 6.60 -2.61
CA ILE A 8 4.27 6.88 -1.81
C ILE A 8 4.12 8.21 -1.06
N GLU A 9 3.59 9.24 -1.72
CA GLU A 9 3.37 10.55 -1.08
C GLU A 9 2.38 10.45 0.07
N ALA A 10 1.23 9.78 -0.14
CA ALA A 10 0.26 9.52 0.92
C ALA A 10 0.89 8.77 2.10
N ALA A 11 1.73 7.78 1.83
CA ALA A 11 2.43 7.01 2.87
C ALA A 11 3.41 7.87 3.67
N LYS A 12 4.21 8.72 3.01
CA LYS A 12 5.13 9.65 3.66
C LYS A 12 4.38 10.65 4.53
N SER A 13 3.26 11.18 4.05
CA SER A 13 2.44 12.15 4.77
C SER A 13 1.47 11.51 5.78
N ARG A 14 1.54 10.18 5.99
CA ARG A 14 0.63 9.43 6.89
C ARG A 14 -0.85 9.62 6.58
N ARG A 15 -1.19 9.79 5.30
CA ARG A 15 -2.55 10.00 4.80
C ARG A 15 -3.09 8.72 4.16
N LEU A 16 -4.41 8.55 4.22
CA LEU A 16 -5.07 7.48 3.48
C LEU A 16 -4.94 7.72 1.97
N CYS A 17 -4.96 6.64 1.21
CA CYS A 17 -4.92 6.66 -0.24
C CYS A 17 -6.15 5.94 -0.79
N GLU A 18 -6.88 6.58 -1.70
CA GLU A 18 -7.91 5.93 -2.49
C GLU A 18 -7.29 5.43 -3.80
N LEU A 19 -7.35 4.12 -4.06
CA LEU A 19 -6.87 3.48 -5.27
C LEU A 19 -8.04 3.12 -6.18
N ILE A 20 -7.96 3.47 -7.46
CA ILE A 20 -9.04 3.29 -8.44
C ILE A 20 -8.55 2.44 -9.62
N ASP A 21 -9.25 1.34 -9.90
CA ASP A 21 -8.95 0.47 -11.04
C ASP A 21 -9.66 0.91 -12.33
N ARG A 22 -9.37 0.23 -13.46
CA ARG A 22 -9.95 0.53 -14.78
C ARG A 22 -11.46 0.36 -14.85
N ASN A 23 -12.04 -0.42 -13.95
CA ASN A 23 -13.48 -0.64 -13.87
C ASN A 23 -14.16 0.37 -12.93
N GLY A 24 -13.41 1.35 -12.41
CA GLY A 24 -13.90 2.33 -11.45
C GLY A 24 -14.04 1.80 -10.03
N ASN A 25 -13.58 0.57 -9.73
CA ASN A 25 -13.63 0.06 -8.36
C ASN A 25 -12.64 0.82 -7.50
N ARG A 26 -13.10 1.20 -6.30
CA ARG A 26 -12.32 1.99 -5.34
C ARG A 26 -11.90 1.16 -4.15
N ARG A 27 -10.72 1.45 -3.62
CA ARG A 27 -10.18 0.87 -2.39
C ARG A 27 -9.58 1.98 -1.55
N LEU A 28 -10.10 2.17 -0.35
CA LEU A 28 -9.50 3.06 0.63
C LEU A 28 -8.49 2.28 1.45
N VAL A 29 -7.24 2.75 1.45
CA VAL A 29 -6.14 2.03 2.09
C VAL A 29 -5.28 2.95 2.94
N GLU A 30 -4.68 2.37 3.97
CA GLU A 30 -3.48 2.88 4.62
C GLU A 30 -2.26 2.41 3.81
N PRO A 31 -1.51 3.30 3.16
CA PRO A 31 -0.36 2.92 2.32
C PRO A 31 0.93 2.71 3.13
N TYR A 32 1.62 1.58 2.95
CA TYR A 32 2.83 1.26 3.74
C TYR A 32 4.11 1.13 2.92
N MET A 33 4.09 0.38 1.82
CA MET A 33 5.33 0.00 1.14
C MET A 33 5.10 -0.33 -0.34
N VAL A 34 6.14 -0.14 -1.14
CA VAL A 34 6.24 -0.59 -2.52
C VAL A 34 7.38 -1.58 -2.62
N TYR A 35 7.11 -2.75 -3.18
CA TYR A 35 8.08 -3.83 -3.27
C TYR A 35 7.88 -4.64 -4.56
N SER A 36 8.85 -5.46 -4.92
CA SER A 36 8.71 -6.47 -5.97
C SER A 36 8.62 -7.84 -5.32
N SER A 37 7.66 -8.66 -5.76
CA SER A 37 7.61 -10.07 -5.36
C SER A 37 8.76 -10.87 -5.98
N ALA A 38 8.95 -12.11 -5.52
CA ALA A 38 9.94 -13.02 -6.11
C ALA A 38 9.70 -13.27 -7.61
N ALA A 39 8.46 -13.13 -8.09
CA ALA A 39 8.11 -13.23 -9.50
C ALA A 39 8.30 -11.92 -10.29
N GLY A 40 8.95 -10.91 -9.70
CA GLY A 40 9.23 -9.62 -10.35
C GLY A 40 8.04 -8.67 -10.48
N LYS A 41 6.91 -8.96 -9.83
CA LYS A 41 5.73 -8.08 -9.89
C LYS A 41 5.84 -6.92 -8.92
N ARG A 42 5.59 -5.70 -9.40
CA ARG A 42 5.50 -4.49 -8.57
C ARG A 42 4.20 -4.48 -7.76
N LEU A 43 4.30 -4.48 -6.45
CA LEU A 43 3.18 -4.58 -5.52
C LEU A 43 3.16 -3.40 -4.54
N PHE A 44 1.96 -2.93 -4.21
CA PHE A 44 1.74 -2.18 -2.99
C PHE A 44 1.61 -3.13 -1.82
N HIS A 45 2.08 -2.76 -0.64
CA HIS A 45 1.71 -3.35 0.63
C HIS A 45 0.93 -2.29 1.41
N CYS A 46 -0.32 -2.60 1.74
CA CYS A 46 -1.25 -1.66 2.36
C CYS A 46 -2.27 -2.37 3.26
N TYR A 47 -2.84 -1.65 4.21
CA TYR A 47 -4.01 -2.12 4.95
C TYR A 47 -5.27 -1.52 4.31
N GLN A 48 -6.12 -2.37 3.73
CA GLN A 48 -7.39 -1.92 3.16
C GLN A 48 -8.41 -1.73 4.26
N LEU A 49 -9.06 -0.57 4.29
CA LEU A 49 -10.11 -0.24 5.25
C LEU A 49 -11.48 -0.67 4.70
N GLU A 50 -11.74 -0.34 3.44
CA GLU A 50 -13.02 -0.59 2.78
C GLU A 50 -12.89 -0.63 1.24
N GLY A 51 -14.02 -0.86 0.57
CA GLY A 51 -14.13 -0.90 -0.88
C GLY A 51 -13.94 -2.31 -1.46
N TYR A 52 -13.69 -2.35 -2.77
CA TYR A 52 -13.73 -3.59 -3.55
C TYR A 52 -12.64 -4.59 -3.12
N SER A 53 -13.01 -5.88 -3.03
CA SER A 53 -12.08 -6.98 -2.81
C SER A 53 -12.48 -8.20 -3.62
N LYS A 54 -11.57 -8.67 -4.48
CA LYS A 54 -11.80 -9.85 -5.34
C LYS A 54 -12.01 -11.15 -4.55
N ARG A 55 -11.59 -11.21 -3.28
CA ARG A 55 -11.57 -12.44 -2.45
C ARG A 55 -12.42 -12.33 -1.17
N GLY A 56 -13.49 -11.53 -1.19
CA GLY A 56 -14.53 -11.51 -0.15
C GLY A 56 -14.24 -10.61 1.06
N ARG A 57 -13.05 -10.65 1.68
CA ARG A 57 -12.73 -9.72 2.78
C ARG A 57 -12.31 -8.35 2.24
N SER A 58 -13.15 -7.35 2.43
CA SER A 58 -12.95 -5.94 2.04
C SER A 58 -11.97 -5.18 2.95
N THR A 59 -11.57 -5.75 4.08
CA THR A 59 -10.66 -5.12 5.06
C THR A 59 -9.45 -6.02 5.35
N GLY A 60 -8.30 -5.41 5.67
CA GLY A 60 -7.08 -6.09 6.11
C GLY A 60 -5.87 -5.86 5.20
N TRP A 61 -4.73 -6.48 5.53
CA TRP A 61 -3.50 -6.42 4.74
C TRP A 61 -3.70 -6.97 3.32
N LYS A 62 -3.33 -6.19 2.31
CA LYS A 62 -3.40 -6.56 0.88
C LYS A 62 -2.10 -6.24 0.18
N ASN A 63 -1.81 -7.01 -0.88
CA ASN A 63 -0.68 -6.79 -1.77
C ASN A 63 -1.10 -6.65 -3.24
N PRO A 64 -1.89 -5.63 -3.62
CA PRO A 64 -2.36 -5.51 -4.99
C PRO A 64 -1.23 -5.08 -5.93
N GLU A 65 -1.29 -5.55 -7.18
CA GLU A 65 -0.34 -5.14 -8.23
C GLU A 65 -0.52 -3.67 -8.57
N VAL A 66 0.58 -2.91 -8.64
CA VAL A 66 0.56 -1.47 -8.96
C VAL A 66 -0.16 -1.23 -10.30
N ALA A 67 0.10 -2.08 -11.30
CA ALA A 67 -0.48 -2.01 -12.63
C ALA A 67 -2.01 -2.26 -12.67
N SER A 68 -2.63 -2.72 -11.57
CA SER A 68 -4.08 -2.90 -11.49
C SER A 68 -4.84 -1.58 -11.35
N PHE A 69 -4.16 -0.49 -10.99
CA PHE A 69 -4.79 0.81 -10.73
C PHE A 69 -4.38 1.83 -11.79
N VAL A 70 -5.32 2.72 -12.11
CA VAL A 70 -5.10 3.80 -13.08
C VAL A 70 -5.14 5.19 -12.44
N HIS A 71 -5.69 5.29 -11.23
CA HIS A 71 -5.73 6.53 -10.48
C HIS A 71 -5.50 6.29 -8.99
N ALA A 72 -4.95 7.30 -8.32
CA ALA A 72 -4.78 7.33 -6.88
C ALA A 72 -5.06 8.75 -6.38
N VAL A 73 -5.67 8.86 -5.20
CA VAL A 73 -6.00 10.14 -4.56
C VAL A 73 -5.54 10.10 -3.12
N ILE A 74 -4.79 11.12 -2.70
CA ILE A 74 -4.43 11.33 -1.30
C ILE A 74 -5.65 11.91 -0.59
N ARG A 75 -5.99 11.34 0.55
CA ARG A 75 -7.10 11.75 1.40
C ARG A 75 -6.59 12.62 2.56
N GLU A 76 -7.45 13.41 3.18
CA GLU A 76 -7.06 14.24 4.33
C GLU A 76 -6.97 13.42 5.62
N GLU A 77 -7.76 12.34 5.68
CA GLU A 77 -7.76 11.37 6.75
C GLU A 77 -6.37 10.74 6.93
N THR A 78 -5.91 10.65 8.18
CA THR A 78 -4.58 10.14 8.53
C THR A 78 -4.63 8.75 9.15
N PHE A 79 -3.49 8.04 9.16
CA PHE A 79 -3.34 6.78 9.87
C PHE A 79 -2.03 6.72 10.66
N THR A 80 -2.02 5.92 11.73
CA THR A 80 -0.81 5.54 12.46
C THR A 80 -0.36 4.15 11.99
N PRO A 81 0.95 3.91 11.78
CA PRO A 81 1.44 2.58 11.45
C PRO A 81 0.92 1.52 12.41
N ARG A 82 0.34 0.47 11.86
CA ARG A 82 -0.15 -0.68 12.61
C ARG A 82 1.01 -1.44 13.24
N ILE A 83 0.77 -1.97 14.44
CA ILE A 83 1.78 -2.73 15.21
C ILE A 83 2.20 -4.02 14.48
N GLU A 84 1.33 -4.60 13.66
CA GLU A 84 1.63 -5.80 12.89
C GLU A 84 2.45 -5.52 11.62
N TYR A 85 2.71 -4.25 11.28
CA TYR A 85 3.51 -3.89 10.12
C TYR A 85 4.97 -4.30 10.32
N ASN A 86 5.44 -5.22 9.47
CA ASN A 86 6.82 -5.69 9.49
C ASN A 86 7.45 -5.67 8.08
N PRO A 87 8.15 -4.59 7.69
CA PRO A 87 8.85 -4.53 6.40
C PRO A 87 10.09 -5.43 6.31
N PHE A 88 10.52 -6.04 7.42
CA PHE A 88 11.69 -6.90 7.51
C PHE A 88 11.38 -8.38 7.29
N ASN A 89 10.14 -8.72 6.88
CA ASN A 89 9.84 -10.06 6.40
C ASN A 89 10.45 -10.25 5.00
N TYR A 90 11.70 -10.73 4.95
CA TYR A 90 12.47 -10.91 3.71
C TYR A 90 11.87 -11.97 2.78
N GLU A 91 11.17 -12.97 3.33
CA GLU A 91 10.49 -13.99 2.52
C GLU A 91 9.31 -13.37 1.75
N MET A 92 8.54 -12.51 2.43
CA MET A 92 7.38 -11.85 1.82
C MET A 92 7.77 -10.67 0.93
N PHE A 93 8.83 -9.95 1.30
CA PHE A 93 9.26 -8.70 0.69
C PHE A 93 10.73 -8.82 0.23
N PRO A 94 11.03 -9.52 -0.87
CA PRO A 94 12.42 -9.76 -1.25
C PRO A 94 13.13 -8.48 -1.70
N ILE A 95 12.46 -7.61 -2.46
CA ILE A 95 13.02 -6.35 -2.96
C ILE A 95 12.09 -5.20 -2.60
N VAL A 96 12.51 -4.32 -1.69
CA VAL A 96 11.75 -3.14 -1.26
C VAL A 96 12.30 -1.90 -1.97
N TYR A 97 11.43 -1.00 -2.40
CA TYR A 97 11.80 0.27 -3.04
C TYR A 97 11.40 1.49 -2.22
N PHE A 98 10.40 1.31 -1.37
CA PHE A 98 9.90 2.32 -0.45
C PHE A 98 9.17 1.61 0.67
N SER A 99 9.45 1.96 1.91
CA SER A 99 8.67 1.56 3.08
C SER A 99 8.50 2.77 3.98
N ILE A 100 7.40 2.86 4.71
CA ILE A 100 7.32 3.79 5.85
C ILE A 100 8.06 3.19 7.06
N PRO A 101 8.44 4.01 8.06
CA PRO A 101 8.89 3.49 9.34
C PRO A 101 7.78 2.72 10.07
N THR A 102 8.16 1.64 10.74
CA THR A 102 7.37 0.94 11.76
C THR A 102 7.09 1.84 12.97
N ILE A 103 6.21 1.41 13.86
CA ILE A 103 5.83 2.18 15.05
C ILE A 103 7.01 2.46 15.99
N ASP A 104 8.03 1.59 15.99
CA ASP A 104 9.29 1.75 16.73
C ASP A 104 10.38 2.49 15.93
N GLY A 105 10.04 3.05 14.76
CA GLY A 105 10.92 3.91 13.96
C GLY A 105 11.87 3.18 13.01
N ARG A 106 11.86 1.85 12.95
CA ARG A 106 12.68 1.09 12.00
C ARG A 106 12.10 1.18 10.58
N GLN A 107 12.95 1.25 9.56
CA GLN A 107 12.52 1.39 8.18
C GLN A 107 13.40 0.56 7.27
N ARG A 108 12.84 0.10 6.14
CA ARG A 108 13.59 -0.57 5.08
C ARG A 108 13.73 0.38 3.89
N GLN A 109 14.95 0.54 3.41
CA GLN A 109 15.28 1.31 2.21
C GLN A 109 15.52 0.38 1.03
#